data_AF-A0AAC9FW01-F1
#
_entry.id   AF-A0AAC9FW01-F1
#
_cell.length_a   1.000
_cell.length_b   1.000
_cell.length_c   1.000
_cell.angle_alpha   90.00
_cell.angle_beta   90.00
_cell.angle_gamma   90.00
#
_symmetry.space_group_name_H-M   'P 1'
#
loop_
_entity.id
_entity.type
_entity.pdbx_description
1 polymer ?
#
loop_
_entity_poly.entity_id
_entity_poly.type
_entity_poly.pdbx_seq_one_letter_code
_entity_poly.pdbx_strand_id
1 'polypeptide(L)'
;MQEERSYRKLEGMALDFVSGRLQKNASERAIGYSVTFDMDLDFTHFVHMANAHSPGFLNSPVNAIRPELDGFAYHYSYNYLFDAAGNIHDNAALFKLFTPPNYYMDQWAEGAALDVRYAKPVFEVQGNTLRITARRDFRLPGGTEQIEISDLPLMQFRWALNLLENHEKFPAAPATKVVFMYMDEDLVEVDGEQLYRGTRYIHGNQLQFGDIVAKQVLTA
;
A
#
# COMPACT_ATOMS: atom_id res chain seq x y z
N MET A 1 23.95 -9.11 1.74
CA MET A 1 23.52 -8.53 0.46
C MET A 1 22.00 -8.54 0.49
N GLN A 2 21.34 -7.37 0.51
CA GLN A 2 19.92 -7.33 0.17
C GLN A 2 19.86 -7.59 -1.33
N GLU A 3 19.23 -8.70 -1.74
CA GLU A 3 18.86 -8.88 -3.13
C GLU A 3 17.99 -7.70 -3.55
N GLU A 4 18.33 -7.08 -4.68
CA GLU A 4 17.57 -5.97 -5.25
C GLU A 4 16.16 -6.48 -5.55
N ARG A 5 15.14 -5.87 -4.93
CA ARG A 5 13.75 -6.31 -5.08
C ARG A 5 13.33 -6.15 -6.54
N SER A 6 12.89 -7.24 -7.15
CA SER A 6 12.34 -7.21 -8.52
C SER A 6 10.91 -6.66 -8.50
N TYR A 7 10.76 -5.36 -8.70
CA TYR A 7 9.46 -4.73 -8.95
C TYR A 7 9.02 -5.00 -10.39
N ARG A 8 7.79 -5.48 -10.59
CA ARG A 8 7.23 -5.82 -11.91
C ARG A 8 5.82 -5.28 -12.05
N LYS A 9 5.54 -4.63 -13.18
CA LYS A 9 4.15 -4.31 -13.51
C LYS A 9 3.36 -5.59 -13.74
N LEU A 10 2.16 -5.67 -13.18
CA LEU A 10 1.23 -6.76 -13.44
C LEU A 10 0.02 -6.22 -14.18
N GLU A 11 -0.17 -6.65 -15.43
CA GLU A 11 -1.37 -6.27 -16.19
C GLU A 11 -2.62 -6.75 -15.45
N GLY A 12 -3.65 -5.90 -15.41
CA GLY A 12 -4.85 -6.18 -14.61
C GLY A 12 -4.72 -5.80 -13.14
N MET A 13 -3.60 -5.20 -12.69
CA MET A 13 -3.58 -4.38 -11.46
C MET A 13 -3.93 -2.92 -11.80
N ALA A 14 -4.90 -2.31 -11.09
CA ALA A 14 -5.27 -0.91 -11.25
C ALA A 14 -5.70 -0.21 -9.94
N LEU A 15 -5.43 1.08 -9.81
CA LEU A 15 -5.73 1.84 -8.61
C LEU A 15 -6.58 3.07 -8.94
N ASP A 16 -7.85 3.03 -8.59
CA ASP A 16 -8.84 4.04 -8.96
C ASP A 16 -9.33 4.84 -7.76
N PHE A 17 -9.30 6.17 -7.88
CA PHE A 17 -9.72 7.07 -6.82
C PHE A 17 -11.25 7.14 -6.72
N VAL A 18 -11.79 6.94 -5.52
CA VAL A 18 -13.23 7.02 -5.24
C VAL A 18 -13.58 8.33 -4.55
N SER A 19 -12.91 8.62 -3.43
CA SER A 19 -13.16 9.84 -2.65
C SER A 19 -11.99 10.17 -1.73
N GLY A 20 -11.94 11.40 -1.25
CA GLY A 20 -10.97 11.78 -0.24
C GLY A 20 -11.36 13.06 0.47
N ARG A 21 -10.71 13.31 1.61
CA ARG A 21 -10.95 14.48 2.45
C ARG A 21 -9.70 14.85 3.22
N LEU A 22 -9.34 16.13 3.25
CA LEU A 22 -8.31 16.68 4.12
C LEU A 22 -8.95 17.36 5.33
N GLN A 23 -8.48 17.06 6.53
CA GLN A 23 -9.03 17.58 7.77
C GLN A 23 -7.95 18.05 8.73
N LYS A 24 -8.23 19.16 9.42
CA LYS A 24 -7.44 19.61 10.56
C LYS A 24 -7.86 18.86 11.82
N ASN A 25 -6.88 18.37 12.58
CA ASN A 25 -7.07 17.80 13.91
C ASN A 25 -6.31 18.64 14.94
N ALA A 26 -6.96 19.69 15.45
CA ALA A 26 -6.33 20.64 16.36
C ALA A 26 -5.92 20.01 17.71
N SER A 27 -6.66 19.01 18.22
CA SER A 27 -6.35 18.39 19.52
C SER A 27 -5.05 17.57 19.48
N GLU A 28 -4.68 17.06 18.31
CA GLU A 28 -3.42 16.34 18.10
C GLU A 28 -2.36 17.18 17.37
N ARG A 29 -2.65 18.47 17.09
CA ARG A 29 -1.82 19.36 16.26
C ARG A 29 -1.46 18.77 14.90
N ALA A 30 -2.40 18.01 14.34
CA ALA A 30 -2.19 17.25 13.12
C ALA A 30 -3.07 17.75 11.97
N ILE A 31 -2.66 17.43 10.75
CA ILE A 31 -3.51 17.44 9.56
C ILE A 31 -3.51 16.01 9.03
N GLY A 32 -4.69 15.48 8.72
CA GLY A 32 -4.82 14.16 8.16
C GLY A 32 -5.68 14.15 6.91
N TYR A 33 -5.36 13.25 6.00
CA TYR A 33 -6.28 12.89 4.92
C TYR A 33 -6.96 11.57 5.21
N SER A 34 -8.17 11.43 4.72
CA SER A 34 -8.83 10.15 4.48
C SER A 34 -9.04 9.98 2.99
N VAL A 35 -8.74 8.81 2.43
CA VAL A 35 -8.94 8.50 1.02
C VAL A 35 -9.59 7.13 0.87
N THR A 36 -10.36 6.99 -0.20
CA THR A 36 -10.96 5.74 -0.63
C THR A 36 -10.51 5.45 -2.05
N PHE A 37 -9.99 4.25 -2.27
CA PHE A 37 -9.58 3.76 -3.58
C PHE A 37 -10.14 2.36 -3.83
N ASP A 38 -10.39 2.07 -5.10
CA ASP A 38 -10.66 0.73 -5.61
C ASP A 38 -9.35 0.12 -6.13
N MET A 39 -9.08 -1.12 -5.72
CA MET A 39 -7.90 -1.89 -6.10
C MET A 39 -8.34 -3.14 -6.87
N ASP A 40 -8.11 -3.14 -8.18
CA ASP A 40 -8.53 -4.20 -9.11
C ASP A 40 -7.41 -5.13 -9.50
N LEU A 41 -7.57 -6.44 -9.31
CA LEU A 41 -6.57 -7.46 -9.64
C LEU A 41 -7.14 -8.47 -10.63
N ASP A 42 -6.47 -8.72 -11.75
CA ASP A 42 -6.75 -9.92 -12.54
C ASP A 42 -6.12 -11.14 -11.83
N PHE A 43 -6.96 -11.92 -11.16
CA PHE A 43 -6.52 -13.10 -10.44
C PHE A 43 -5.83 -14.13 -11.34
N THR A 44 -6.34 -14.33 -12.56
CA THR A 44 -5.83 -15.36 -13.47
C THR A 44 -4.43 -14.96 -13.94
N HIS A 45 -4.26 -13.69 -14.30
CA HIS A 45 -2.96 -13.18 -14.69
C HIS A 45 -1.98 -13.17 -13.52
N PHE A 46 -2.43 -12.77 -12.32
CA PHE A 46 -1.65 -12.87 -11.09
C PHE A 46 -1.12 -14.28 -10.85
N VAL A 47 -1.98 -15.31 -10.92
CA VAL A 47 -1.56 -16.72 -10.73
C VAL A 47 -0.55 -17.14 -11.80
N HIS A 48 -0.78 -16.75 -13.06
CA HIS A 48 0.15 -17.07 -14.14
C HIS A 48 1.54 -16.49 -13.89
N MET A 49 1.60 -15.20 -13.56
CA MET A 49 2.86 -14.50 -13.30
C MET A 49 3.53 -14.96 -12.01
N ALA A 50 2.77 -15.22 -10.94
CA ALA A 50 3.31 -15.78 -9.71
C ALA A 50 4.02 -17.13 -9.97
N ASN A 51 3.40 -18.02 -10.77
CA ASN A 51 4.00 -19.31 -11.13
C ASN A 51 5.23 -19.18 -12.04
N ALA A 52 5.32 -18.14 -12.87
CA ALA A 52 6.51 -17.87 -13.68
C ALA A 52 7.73 -17.51 -12.81
N HIS A 53 7.50 -16.88 -11.64
CA HIS A 53 8.56 -16.54 -10.68
C HIS A 53 8.82 -17.63 -9.63
N SER A 54 7.78 -18.31 -9.16
CA SER A 54 7.85 -19.41 -8.18
C SER A 54 6.77 -20.44 -8.50
N PRO A 55 7.12 -21.55 -9.18
CA PRO A 55 6.15 -22.57 -9.55
C PRO A 55 5.41 -23.15 -8.34
N GLY A 56 4.09 -23.16 -8.40
CA GLY A 56 3.22 -23.61 -7.31
C GLY A 56 3.15 -22.65 -6.13
N PHE A 57 3.46 -21.36 -6.32
CA PHE A 57 3.56 -20.38 -5.24
C PHE A 57 2.39 -20.43 -4.24
N LEU A 58 1.14 -20.40 -4.73
CA LEU A 58 -0.07 -20.41 -3.89
C LEU A 58 -0.39 -21.77 -3.26
N ASN A 59 0.33 -22.83 -3.63
CA ASN A 59 0.14 -24.18 -3.10
C ASN A 59 1.12 -24.51 -1.96
N SER A 60 2.09 -23.63 -1.69
CA SER A 60 3.10 -23.84 -0.66
C SER A 60 2.72 -23.12 0.64
N PRO A 61 2.50 -23.84 1.76
CA PRO A 61 2.10 -23.23 3.03
C PRO A 61 3.18 -22.34 3.66
N VAL A 62 4.45 -22.52 3.25
CA VAL A 62 5.59 -21.74 3.75
C VAL A 62 5.86 -20.46 2.97
N ASN A 63 5.17 -20.26 1.85
CA ASN A 63 5.20 -18.99 1.12
C ASN A 63 4.35 -17.95 1.84
N ALA A 64 4.63 -16.68 1.58
CA ALA A 64 3.92 -15.56 2.19
C ALA A 64 3.65 -14.45 1.19
N ILE A 65 2.57 -13.72 1.41
CA ILE A 65 2.29 -12.48 0.68
C ILE A 65 2.31 -11.33 1.68
N ARG A 66 2.88 -10.20 1.27
CA ARG A 66 2.78 -8.94 2.00
C ARG A 66 2.31 -7.84 1.05
N PRO A 67 1.19 -7.15 1.32
CA PRO A 67 0.82 -6.00 0.53
C PRO A 67 1.76 -4.82 0.85
N GLU A 68 2.18 -4.08 -0.17
CA GLU A 68 2.82 -2.78 -0.01
C GLU A 68 1.77 -1.70 -0.31
N LEU A 69 1.42 -0.93 0.73
CA LEU A 69 0.26 -0.04 0.80
C LEU A 69 0.67 1.39 1.19
N ASP A 70 1.78 1.89 0.65
CA ASP A 70 2.29 3.22 0.98
C ASP A 70 1.25 4.29 0.65
N GLY A 71 1.12 5.27 1.56
CA GLY A 71 0.03 6.25 1.51
C GLY A 71 -1.31 5.73 2.02
N PHE A 72 -1.49 4.43 2.21
CA PHE A 72 -2.72 3.86 2.76
C PHE A 72 -2.55 3.34 4.19
N ALA A 73 -1.58 2.44 4.42
CA ALA A 73 -1.42 1.80 5.70
C ALA A 73 -0.02 1.20 5.89
N TYR A 74 0.41 1.06 7.14
CA TYR A 74 1.65 0.38 7.48
C TYR A 74 1.39 -1.09 7.84
N HIS A 75 1.64 -2.00 6.90
CA HIS A 75 1.52 -3.45 7.10
C HIS A 75 2.85 -4.03 7.61
N TYR A 76 2.86 -4.66 8.78
CA TYR A 76 4.10 -5.16 9.42
C TYR A 76 4.28 -6.69 9.40
N SER A 77 3.26 -7.42 8.95
CA SER A 77 3.28 -8.89 8.92
C SER A 77 3.74 -9.44 7.55
N TYR A 78 4.33 -10.64 7.55
CA TYR A 78 4.39 -11.53 6.39
C TYR A 78 3.24 -12.52 6.52
N ASN A 79 2.28 -12.50 5.60
CA ASN A 79 1.10 -13.34 5.72
C ASN A 79 1.38 -14.65 5.01
N TYR A 80 1.95 -15.59 5.77
CA TYR A 80 2.15 -16.96 5.32
C TYR A 80 0.83 -17.58 4.85
N LEU A 81 0.90 -18.39 3.81
CA LEU A 81 -0.28 -19.02 3.23
C LEU A 81 -0.87 -20.06 4.18
N PHE A 82 -0.02 -20.83 4.89
CA PHE A 82 -0.45 -21.88 5.84
C PHE A 82 -1.66 -22.68 5.31
N ASP A 83 -2.78 -22.69 6.04
CA ASP A 83 -3.99 -23.44 5.69
C ASP A 83 -4.73 -22.91 4.45
N ALA A 84 -4.43 -21.67 4.02
CA ALA A 84 -4.96 -21.12 2.78
C ALA A 84 -4.23 -21.65 1.54
N ALA A 85 -3.05 -22.28 1.70
CA ALA A 85 -2.31 -22.85 0.59
C ALA A 85 -3.14 -23.90 -0.15
N GLY A 86 -3.20 -23.78 -1.47
CA GLY A 86 -4.02 -24.64 -2.34
C GLY A 86 -5.51 -24.30 -2.37
N ASN A 87 -5.98 -23.33 -1.56
CA ASN A 87 -7.39 -22.93 -1.45
C ASN A 87 -7.66 -21.49 -1.93
N ILE A 88 -6.64 -20.79 -2.43
CA ILE A 88 -6.77 -19.43 -2.98
C ILE A 88 -7.09 -19.56 -4.48
N HIS A 89 -8.36 -19.44 -4.83
CA HIS A 89 -8.86 -19.63 -6.21
C HIS A 89 -9.48 -18.37 -6.82
N ASP A 90 -9.58 -17.29 -6.06
CA ASP A 90 -10.12 -16.01 -6.50
C ASP A 90 -9.55 -14.84 -5.69
N ASN A 91 -9.88 -13.62 -6.11
CA ASN A 91 -9.48 -12.39 -5.42
C ASN A 91 -10.00 -12.32 -3.99
N ALA A 92 -11.22 -12.77 -3.73
CA ALA A 92 -11.80 -12.70 -2.38
C ALA A 92 -11.01 -13.56 -1.39
N ALA A 93 -10.58 -14.75 -1.79
CA ALA A 93 -9.69 -15.62 -1.01
C ALA A 93 -8.31 -14.99 -0.83
N LEU A 94 -7.74 -14.40 -1.89
CA LEU A 94 -6.44 -13.73 -1.82
C LEU A 94 -6.45 -12.52 -0.87
N PHE A 95 -7.45 -11.64 -0.98
CA PHE A 95 -7.57 -10.43 -0.17
C PHE A 95 -7.72 -10.74 1.32
N LYS A 96 -8.41 -11.83 1.68
CA LYS A 96 -8.54 -12.28 3.07
C LYS A 96 -7.20 -12.51 3.77
N LEU A 97 -6.12 -12.77 3.03
CA LEU A 97 -4.79 -12.95 3.61
C LEU A 97 -4.26 -11.68 4.27
N PHE A 98 -4.68 -10.50 3.83
CA PHE A 98 -4.07 -9.25 4.25
C PHE A 98 -5.05 -8.13 4.63
N THR A 99 -6.36 -8.36 4.55
CA THR A 99 -7.36 -7.44 5.11
C THR A 99 -7.53 -7.45 6.64
N PRO A 100 -7.07 -8.45 7.43
CA PRO A 100 -7.22 -8.39 8.89
C PRO A 100 -6.56 -7.14 9.53
N PRO A 101 -7.28 -6.38 10.39
CA PRO A 101 -6.80 -5.11 10.93
C PRO A 101 -5.63 -5.25 11.91
N ASN A 102 -5.41 -6.45 12.45
CA ASN A 102 -4.29 -6.75 13.34
C ASN A 102 -2.95 -6.86 12.61
N TYR A 103 -2.90 -6.74 11.28
CA TYR A 103 -1.63 -6.67 10.53
C TYR A 103 -1.10 -5.26 10.28
N TYR A 104 -1.85 -4.24 10.69
CA TYR A 104 -1.57 -2.84 10.41
C TYR A 104 -1.16 -2.09 11.66
N MET A 105 -0.17 -1.19 11.60
CA MET A 105 0.12 -0.31 12.74
C MET A 105 -0.70 0.96 12.67
N ASP A 106 -1.06 1.49 13.84
CA ASP A 106 -1.77 2.74 14.01
C ASP A 106 -1.12 3.68 15.03
N GLN A 107 0.16 3.47 15.30
CA GLN A 107 0.95 4.27 16.21
C GLN A 107 1.65 5.41 15.46
N TRP A 108 1.96 6.50 16.18
CA TRP A 108 2.82 7.55 15.65
C TRP A 108 4.23 7.01 15.43
N ALA A 109 4.79 7.32 14.27
CA ALA A 109 6.19 7.10 13.94
C ALA A 109 6.88 8.46 13.83
N GLU A 110 7.98 8.62 14.58
CA GLU A 110 8.82 9.81 14.49
C GLU A 110 9.53 9.83 13.15
N GLY A 111 9.50 10.98 12.48
CA GLY A 111 10.17 11.20 11.21
C GLY A 111 11.10 12.41 11.25
N ALA A 112 12.00 12.49 10.27
CA ALA A 112 12.99 13.58 10.21
C ALA A 112 12.33 14.95 9.99
N ALA A 113 11.27 15.03 9.19
CA ALA A 113 10.55 16.26 8.88
C ALA A 113 9.15 16.30 9.53
N LEU A 114 8.46 15.16 9.58
CA LEU A 114 7.09 15.03 10.10
C LEU A 114 6.96 13.72 10.87
N ASP A 115 6.28 13.77 12.00
CA ASP A 115 5.70 12.57 12.60
C ASP A 115 4.52 12.13 11.75
N VAL A 116 4.38 10.81 11.54
CA VAL A 116 3.30 10.24 10.73
C VAL A 116 2.57 9.14 11.49
N ARG A 117 1.26 9.05 11.30
CA ARG A 117 0.45 7.95 11.81
C ARG A 117 -0.52 7.50 10.74
N TYR A 118 -0.53 6.21 10.44
CA TYR A 118 -1.61 5.59 9.69
C TYR A 118 -2.75 5.24 10.65
N ALA A 119 -4.00 5.35 10.22
CA ALA A 119 -5.08 4.65 10.91
C ALA A 119 -5.15 3.20 10.40
N LYS A 120 -5.87 2.33 11.11
CA LYS A 120 -6.22 1.01 10.58
C LYS A 120 -7.09 1.19 9.33
N PRO A 121 -6.70 0.63 8.18
CA PRO A 121 -7.52 0.71 6.97
C PRO A 121 -8.80 -0.12 7.13
N VAL A 122 -9.86 0.31 6.46
CA VAL A 122 -11.09 -0.47 6.29
C VAL A 122 -11.10 -1.03 4.88
N PHE A 123 -11.40 -2.32 4.77
CA PHE A 123 -11.43 -3.04 3.50
C PHE A 123 -12.83 -3.58 3.22
N GLU A 124 -13.28 -3.44 1.98
CA GLU A 124 -14.54 -3.98 1.49
C GLU A 124 -14.29 -4.72 0.17
N VAL A 125 -14.69 -5.99 0.10
CA VAL A 125 -14.61 -6.77 -1.14
C VAL A 125 -15.88 -6.53 -1.95
N GLN A 126 -15.74 -5.98 -3.15
CA GLN A 126 -16.83 -5.70 -4.08
C GLN A 126 -16.60 -6.48 -5.38
N GLY A 127 -17.08 -7.73 -5.42
CA GLY A 127 -16.80 -8.63 -6.54
C GLY A 127 -15.29 -8.92 -6.64
N ASN A 128 -14.66 -8.48 -7.73
CA ASN A 128 -13.22 -8.66 -7.96
C ASN A 128 -12.36 -7.50 -7.44
N THR A 129 -12.99 -6.43 -6.94
CA THR A 129 -12.33 -5.21 -6.48
C THR A 129 -12.19 -5.21 -4.96
N LEU A 130 -11.04 -4.78 -4.46
CA LEU A 130 -10.85 -4.47 -3.04
C LEU A 130 -10.92 -2.96 -2.85
N ARG A 131 -11.99 -2.47 -2.23
CA ARG A 131 -12.09 -1.08 -1.82
C ARG A 131 -11.34 -0.90 -0.50
N ILE A 132 -10.43 0.07 -0.45
CA ILE A 132 -9.72 0.49 0.76
C ILE A 132 -10.13 1.89 1.14
N THR A 133 -10.52 2.08 2.41
CA THR A 133 -10.60 3.40 3.04
C THR A 133 -9.46 3.53 4.05
N ALA A 134 -8.62 4.53 3.86
CA ALA A 134 -7.40 4.73 4.64
C ALA A 134 -7.32 6.14 5.18
N ARG A 135 -6.61 6.33 6.30
CA ARG A 135 -6.30 7.63 6.86
C ARG A 135 -4.82 7.70 7.22
N ARG A 136 -4.21 8.85 6.95
CA ARG A 136 -2.86 9.18 7.40
C ARG A 136 -2.86 10.57 7.99
N ASP A 137 -2.30 10.70 9.18
CA ASP A 137 -2.11 11.95 9.90
C ASP A 137 -0.63 12.36 9.89
N PHE A 138 -0.39 13.66 9.81
CA PHE A 138 0.90 14.32 9.85
C PHE A 138 0.91 15.36 10.96
N ARG A 139 2.02 15.51 11.66
CA ARG A 139 2.27 16.62 12.58
C ARG A 139 3.76 16.97 12.61
N LEU A 140 4.07 18.17 13.09
CA LEU A 140 5.45 18.58 13.29
C LEU A 140 6.11 17.74 14.41
N PRO A 141 7.38 17.35 14.27
CA PRO A 141 8.13 16.64 15.30
C PRO A 141 8.19 17.44 16.60
N GLY A 142 8.27 16.76 17.74
CA GLY A 142 8.32 17.40 19.06
C GLY A 142 6.97 17.92 19.56
N GLY A 143 5.94 17.98 18.70
CA GLY A 143 4.56 18.17 19.10
C GLY A 143 4.31 19.47 19.87
N THR A 144 5.01 20.55 19.58
CA THR A 144 4.77 21.86 20.22
C THR A 144 3.92 22.77 19.35
N GLU A 145 4.12 22.70 18.04
CA GLU A 145 3.52 23.59 17.06
C GLU A 145 2.41 22.90 16.25
N GLN A 146 1.50 23.70 15.73
CA GLN A 146 0.44 23.24 14.83
C GLN A 146 1.00 23.16 13.42
N ILE A 147 0.91 21.99 12.79
CA ILE A 147 1.22 21.83 11.37
C ILE A 147 0.27 22.64 10.48
N GLU A 148 0.81 23.20 9.39
CA GLU A 148 0.10 23.92 8.34
C GLU A 148 0.01 23.11 7.04
N ILE A 149 -0.88 23.52 6.12
CA ILE A 149 -1.02 22.84 4.82
C ILE A 149 0.29 22.91 4.03
N SER A 150 1.01 24.03 4.10
CA SER A 150 2.29 24.21 3.40
C SER A 150 3.36 23.19 3.80
N ASP A 151 3.23 22.59 4.98
CA ASP A 151 4.16 21.57 5.50
C ASP A 151 3.85 20.17 4.95
N LEU A 152 2.68 19.97 4.34
CA LEU A 152 2.25 18.65 3.87
C LEU A 152 3.12 18.18 2.70
N PRO A 153 3.60 16.92 2.74
CA PRO A 153 4.48 16.39 1.72
C PRO A 153 3.71 16.02 0.45
N LEU A 154 4.46 15.58 -0.57
CA LEU A 154 3.88 14.79 -1.66
C LEU A 154 3.26 13.51 -1.07
N MET A 155 2.00 13.25 -1.38
CA MET A 155 1.27 12.08 -0.89
C MET A 155 1.14 11.09 -2.04
N GLN A 156 1.99 10.06 -2.07
CA GLN A 156 1.90 8.97 -3.03
C GLN A 156 1.04 7.81 -2.51
N PHE A 157 0.37 7.13 -3.44
CA PHE A 157 -0.50 6.00 -3.16
C PHE A 157 -0.03 4.78 -3.93
N ARG A 158 0.52 3.81 -3.20
CA ARG A 158 1.07 2.58 -3.75
C ARG A 158 0.20 1.40 -3.39
N TRP A 159 -0.05 0.58 -4.40
CA TRP A 159 -0.60 -0.75 -4.23
C TRP A 159 0.31 -1.74 -4.94
N ALA A 160 0.89 -2.66 -4.17
CA ALA A 160 1.68 -3.76 -4.70
C ALA A 160 1.51 -5.04 -3.84
N LEU A 161 1.85 -6.19 -4.40
CA LEU A 161 1.89 -7.48 -3.74
C LEU A 161 3.33 -8.02 -3.76
N ASN A 162 3.97 -8.05 -2.60
CA ASN A 162 5.27 -8.66 -2.41
C ASN A 162 5.09 -10.15 -2.15
N LEU A 163 5.56 -10.99 -3.09
CA LEU A 163 5.55 -12.43 -2.99
C LEU A 163 6.86 -12.88 -2.36
N LEU A 164 6.74 -13.54 -1.22
CA LEU A 164 7.88 -14.05 -0.47
C LEU A 164 7.85 -15.57 -0.47
N GLU A 165 8.98 -16.17 -0.82
CA GLU A 165 9.17 -17.62 -0.85
C GLU A 165 10.16 -18.02 0.23
N ASN A 166 9.89 -19.15 0.88
CA ASN A 166 10.81 -19.74 1.85
C ASN A 166 11.36 -21.05 1.30
N HIS A 167 12.68 -21.14 1.16
CA HIS A 167 13.37 -22.35 0.70
C HIS A 167 14.12 -23.09 1.81
N GLU A 168 14.22 -22.51 3.01
CA GLU A 168 15.00 -23.10 4.09
C GLU A 168 14.10 -23.78 5.13
N LYS A 169 14.67 -24.77 5.84
CA LYS A 169 14.03 -25.32 7.04
C LYS A 169 13.87 -24.18 8.04
N PHE A 170 12.63 -23.94 8.46
CA PHE A 170 12.26 -23.03 9.54
C PHE A 170 13.31 -23.03 10.68
N PRO A 171 13.77 -21.87 11.18
CA PRO A 171 13.13 -20.55 11.14
C PRO A 171 13.90 -19.47 10.33
N ALA A 172 13.89 -19.54 8.99
CA ALA A 172 14.35 -18.43 8.15
C ALA A 172 13.19 -17.53 7.71
N ALA A 173 13.40 -16.20 7.65
CA ALA A 173 12.43 -15.27 7.09
C ALA A 173 12.29 -15.49 5.57
N PRO A 174 11.07 -15.45 5.00
CA PRO A 174 10.87 -15.67 3.58
C PRO A 174 11.49 -14.51 2.79
N ALA A 175 12.08 -14.82 1.65
CA ALA A 175 12.76 -13.85 0.80
C ALA A 175 11.81 -13.36 -0.29
N THR A 176 11.82 -12.05 -0.57
CA THR A 176 11.08 -11.47 -1.70
C THR A 176 11.55 -12.10 -3.00
N LYS A 177 10.60 -12.64 -3.78
CA LYS A 177 10.85 -13.15 -5.13
C LYS A 177 10.47 -12.15 -6.20
N VAL A 178 9.34 -11.49 -6.03
CA VAL A 178 8.84 -10.47 -6.94
C VAL A 178 7.87 -9.56 -6.18
N VAL A 179 7.82 -8.29 -6.56
CA VAL A 179 6.80 -7.34 -6.11
C VAL A 179 5.97 -6.93 -7.31
N PHE A 180 4.73 -7.40 -7.37
CA PHE A 180 3.80 -7.02 -8.44
C PHE A 180 3.12 -5.70 -8.12
N MET A 181 3.11 -4.77 -9.06
CA MET A 181 2.53 -3.43 -8.89
C MET A 181 1.71 -3.02 -10.12
N TYR A 182 0.83 -2.02 -9.96
CA TYR A 182 0.07 -1.45 -11.07
C TYR A 182 0.87 -0.45 -11.92
N MET A 183 1.99 0.03 -11.40
CA MET A 183 2.84 1.07 -11.99
C MET A 183 3.85 0.47 -12.98
N ASP A 184 4.35 1.28 -13.91
CA ASP A 184 5.48 0.92 -14.76
C ASP A 184 6.79 0.88 -13.94
N GLU A 185 7.79 0.14 -14.41
CA GLU A 185 9.05 -0.11 -13.69
C GLU A 185 10.03 1.07 -13.78
N ASP A 186 9.85 1.98 -14.75
CA ASP A 186 10.71 3.15 -14.88
C ASP A 186 10.31 4.26 -13.89
N LEU A 187 11.33 4.99 -13.42
CA LEU A 187 11.18 6.08 -12.47
C LEU A 187 11.06 7.43 -13.19
N VAL A 188 10.24 8.30 -12.63
CA VAL A 188 10.04 9.68 -13.03
C VAL A 188 10.20 10.59 -11.82
N GLU A 189 10.69 11.81 -12.05
CA GLU A 189 10.84 12.81 -10.98
C GLU A 189 9.56 13.65 -10.85
N VAL A 190 9.03 13.72 -9.62
CA VAL A 190 7.90 14.58 -9.25
C VAL A 190 8.28 15.30 -7.96
N ASP A 191 8.34 16.64 -7.99
CA ASP A 191 8.73 17.48 -6.85
C ASP A 191 10.06 17.04 -6.16
N GLY A 192 11.02 16.53 -6.94
CA GLY A 192 12.31 16.05 -6.43
C GLY A 192 12.26 14.64 -5.81
N GLU A 193 11.10 13.97 -5.81
CA GLU A 193 10.96 12.56 -5.44
C GLU A 193 10.96 11.67 -6.69
N GLN A 194 11.59 10.49 -6.60
CA GLN A 194 11.57 9.49 -7.67
C GLN A 194 10.40 8.53 -7.45
N LEU A 195 9.43 8.56 -8.37
CA LEU A 195 8.23 7.73 -8.34
C LEU A 195 8.22 6.77 -9.54
N TYR A 196 7.65 5.58 -9.37
CA TYR A 196 7.34 4.72 -10.51
C TYR A 196 6.31 5.40 -11.42
N ARG A 197 6.53 5.36 -12.74
CA ARG A 197 5.58 5.92 -13.69
C ARG A 197 4.20 5.28 -13.52
N GLY A 198 3.16 6.09 -13.51
CA GLY A 198 1.79 5.65 -13.21
C GLY A 198 1.40 5.76 -11.74
N THR A 199 2.33 6.09 -10.82
CA THR A 199 2.00 6.28 -9.40
C THR A 199 0.92 7.37 -9.23
N ARG A 200 -0.14 7.06 -8.49
CA ARG A 200 -1.15 8.03 -8.07
C ARG A 200 -0.61 8.87 -6.94
N TYR A 201 -0.71 10.20 -7.04
CA TYR A 201 -0.18 11.09 -6.01
C TYR A 201 -1.00 12.39 -5.87
N ILE A 202 -0.76 13.12 -4.78
CA ILE A 202 -1.35 14.44 -4.50
C ILE A 202 -0.24 15.37 -3.99
N HIS A 203 -0.20 16.62 -4.47
CA HIS A 203 0.61 17.67 -3.84
C HIS A 203 -0.07 18.16 -2.56
N GLY A 204 0.36 17.65 -1.40
CA GLY A 204 -0.26 17.95 -0.11
C GLY A 204 -0.34 19.44 0.19
N ASN A 205 0.74 20.17 -0.12
CA ASN A 205 0.86 21.61 0.07
C ASN A 205 -0.02 22.49 -0.85
N GLN A 206 -0.66 21.89 -1.86
CA GLN A 206 -1.60 22.56 -2.76
C GLN A 206 -3.07 22.24 -2.43
N LEU A 207 -3.32 21.45 -1.39
CA LEU A 207 -4.67 21.12 -0.96
C LEU A 207 -5.34 22.26 -0.18
N GLN A 208 -6.63 22.09 0.04
CA GLN A 208 -7.42 22.88 0.99
C GLN A 208 -8.16 21.90 1.91
N PHE A 209 -8.50 22.34 3.12
CA PHE A 209 -9.36 21.53 4.00
C PHE A 209 -10.73 21.31 3.35
N GLY A 210 -11.26 20.10 3.46
CA GLY A 210 -12.48 19.67 2.78
C GLY A 210 -12.23 18.50 1.85
N ASP A 211 -13.09 18.35 0.85
CA ASP A 211 -13.07 17.20 -0.04
C ASP A 211 -11.86 17.27 -0.99
N ILE A 212 -11.23 16.12 -1.21
CA ILE A 212 -10.23 15.90 -2.24
C ILE A 212 -10.99 15.35 -3.45
N VAL A 213 -10.92 16.05 -4.57
CA VAL A 213 -11.60 15.65 -5.82
C VAL A 213 -10.63 14.97 -6.78
N ALA A 214 -11.16 14.16 -7.70
CA ALA A 214 -10.35 13.33 -8.62
C ALA A 214 -9.27 14.12 -9.40
N LYS A 215 -9.54 15.37 -9.80
CA LYS A 215 -8.56 16.24 -10.49
C LYS A 215 -7.33 16.61 -9.66
N GLN A 216 -7.38 16.46 -8.34
CA GLN A 216 -6.25 16.70 -7.43
C GLN A 216 -5.41 15.42 -7.23
N VAL A 217 -5.91 14.26 -7.68
CA VAL A 217 -5.19 13.00 -7.66
C VAL A 217 -4.55 12.82 -9.03
N LEU A 218 -3.25 13.08 -9.09
CA LEU A 218 -2.44 13.11 -10.29
C LEU A 218 -1.82 11.73 -10.56
N THR A 219 -1.08 11.63 -11.66
CA THR A 219 -0.35 10.42 -12.08
C THR A 219 1.04 10.84 -12.52
N ALA A 220 2.05 10.16 -11.99
CA ALA A 220 3.46 10.42 -12.27
C ALA A 220 3.84 9.94 -13.67
#